data_AF-A0A964X9S2-F1
#
_entry.id   AF-A0A964X9S2-F1
#
_cell.length_a   1.000
_cell.length_b   1.000
_cell.length_c   1.000
_cell.angle_alpha   90.00
_cell.angle_beta   90.00
_cell.angle_gamma   90.00
#
_symmetry.space_group_name_H-M   'P 1'
#
loop_
_entity.id
_entity.type
_entity.pdbx_description
1 polymer ?
#
loop_
_entity_poly.entity_id
_entity_poly.type
_entity_poly.pdbx_seq_one_letter_code
_entity_poly.pdbx_strand_id
1 'polypeptide(L)'
;PREGLLDIGRGALVPMGDLVTEFIELLDADAMALGCLNELRAAQDIVAQGTSAERQRAVYAKALDDGADPTEALRAVVRSLMAEFTQGLD
;
A
#
# COMPACT_ATOMS: atom_id res chain seq x y z
N PRO A 1 -6.21 -5.47 -12.49
CA PRO A 1 -6.81 -4.32 -11.79
C PRO A 1 -7.12 -4.70 -10.33
N ARG A 2 -6.81 -3.84 -9.36
CA ARG A 2 -7.33 -4.03 -7.99
C ARG A 2 -8.85 -3.99 -8.06
N GLU A 3 -9.53 -4.96 -7.47
CA GLU A 3 -10.99 -5.01 -7.46
C GLU A 3 -11.55 -3.75 -6.75
N GLY A 4 -12.71 -3.26 -7.21
CA GLY A 4 -13.37 -2.11 -6.59
C GLY A 4 -13.95 -2.45 -5.21
N LEU A 5 -14.16 -1.44 -4.37
CA LEU A 5 -14.81 -1.58 -3.07
C LEU A 5 -16.30 -1.20 -3.17
N LEU A 6 -17.17 -1.88 -2.43
CA LEU A 6 -18.58 -1.50 -2.34
C LEU A 6 -18.73 -0.19 -1.57
N ASP A 7 -19.12 0.87 -2.27
CA ASP A 7 -19.61 2.09 -1.65
C ASP A 7 -21.10 1.91 -1.31
N ILE A 8 -21.41 1.89 -0.02
CA ILE A 8 -22.77 1.66 0.49
C ILE A 8 -23.68 2.86 0.19
N GLY A 9 -23.15 4.08 0.22
CA GLY A 9 -23.91 5.30 -0.07
C GLY A 9 -24.31 5.38 -1.54
N ARG A 10 -23.44 4.89 -2.44
CA ARG A 10 -23.71 4.81 -3.88
C ARG A 10 -24.38 3.51 -4.31
N GLY A 11 -24.34 2.46 -3.47
CA GLY A 11 -24.82 1.13 -3.81
C GLY A 11 -24.07 0.49 -4.98
N ALA A 12 -22.80 0.82 -5.17
CA ALA A 12 -22.02 0.42 -6.35
C ALA A 12 -20.58 0.02 -5.97
N LEU A 13 -19.97 -0.83 -6.80
CA LEU A 13 -18.52 -1.07 -6.73
C LEU A 13 -17.79 0.13 -7.34
N VAL A 14 -16.91 0.75 -6.56
CA VAL A 14 -16.15 1.94 -6.92
C VAL A 14 -14.65 1.61 -6.90
N PRO A 15 -13.86 2.08 -7.88
CA PRO A 15 -12.41 1.95 -7.84
C PRO A 15 -11.81 2.53 -6.54
N MET A 16 -10.88 1.81 -5.92
CA MET A 16 -10.22 2.28 -4.68
C MET A 16 -9.54 3.64 -4.85
N GLY A 17 -9.02 3.95 -6.05
CA GLY A 17 -8.40 5.25 -6.33
C GLY A 17 -9.35 6.43 -6.24
N ASP A 18 -10.61 6.23 -6.65
CA ASP A 18 -11.64 7.27 -6.57
C ASP A 18 -11.98 7.51 -5.10
N LEU A 19 -12.15 6.44 -4.31
CA LEU A 19 -12.41 6.54 -2.87
C LEU A 19 -11.27 7.21 -2.10
N VAL A 20 -10.02 6.92 -2.44
CA VAL A 20 -8.86 7.60 -1.84
C VAL A 20 -8.84 9.09 -2.20
N THR A 21 -9.17 9.43 -3.45
CA THR A 21 -9.27 10.84 -3.86
C THR A 21 -10.33 11.58 -3.07
N GLU A 22 -11.51 10.97 -2.90
CA GLU A 22 -12.60 11.52 -2.09
C GLU A 22 -12.19 11.70 -0.62
N PHE A 23 -11.45 10.75 -0.03
CA PHE A 23 -10.93 10.91 1.34
C PHE A 23 -9.88 12.00 1.46
N ILE A 24 -9.02 12.19 0.45
CA ILE A 24 -8.05 13.28 0.45
C ILE A 24 -8.78 14.62 0.41
N GLU A 25 -9.78 14.77 -0.45
CA GLU A 25 -10.61 15.98 -0.53
C GLU A 25 -11.35 16.25 0.78
N LEU A 26 -11.90 15.21 1.40
CA LEU A 26 -12.59 15.32 2.69
C LEU A 26 -11.68 15.80 3.82
N LEU A 27 -10.42 15.39 3.82
CA LEU A 27 -9.45 15.63 4.90
C LEU A 27 -8.46 16.76 4.62
N ASP A 28 -8.52 17.42 3.45
CA ASP A 28 -7.52 18.39 2.97
C ASP A 28 -7.29 19.54 3.98
N ALA A 29 -8.38 20.14 4.49
CA ALA A 29 -8.30 21.24 5.45
C ALA A 29 -7.67 20.83 6.79
N ASP A 30 -8.03 19.65 7.31
CA ASP A 30 -7.47 19.13 8.56
C ASP A 30 -6.00 18.76 8.39
N ALA A 31 -5.63 18.11 7.28
CA ALA A 31 -4.25 17.76 6.98
C ALA A 31 -3.37 19.00 6.76
N MET A 32 -3.92 20.07 6.15
CA MET A 32 -3.27 21.38 6.10
C MET A 32 -3.04 21.95 7.50
N ALA A 33 -4.06 21.94 8.36
CA ALA A 33 -3.95 22.46 9.72
C ALA A 33 -2.95 21.68 10.59
N LEU A 34 -2.83 20.37 10.35
CA LEU A 34 -1.88 19.47 11.03
C LEU A 34 -0.49 19.43 10.37
N GLY A 35 -0.32 20.06 9.21
CA GLY A 35 0.95 20.08 8.48
C GLY A 35 1.34 18.74 7.84
N CYS A 36 0.38 17.85 7.56
CA CYS A 36 0.61 16.51 7.00
C CYS A 36 -0.07 16.28 5.63
N LEU A 37 -0.32 17.36 4.87
CA LEU A 37 -1.02 17.28 3.59
C LEU A 37 -0.28 16.42 2.56
N ASN A 38 1.05 16.47 2.54
CA ASN A 38 1.84 15.70 1.60
C ASN A 38 1.75 14.19 1.89
N GLU A 39 1.77 13.82 3.17
CA GLU A 39 1.62 12.46 3.66
C GLU A 39 0.22 11.91 3.35
N LEU A 40 -0.81 12.74 3.49
CA LEU A 40 -2.18 12.37 3.07
C LEU A 40 -2.23 12.11 1.55
N ARG A 41 -1.62 12.98 0.74
CA ARG A 41 -1.59 12.83 -0.73
C ARG A 41 -0.78 11.61 -1.18
N ALA A 42 0.24 11.20 -0.43
CA ALA A 42 1.01 9.99 -0.70
C ALA A 42 0.17 8.69 -0.67
N ALA A 43 -1.06 8.72 -0.13
CA ALA A 43 -1.99 7.60 -0.28
C ALA A 43 -2.31 7.26 -1.75
N GLN A 44 -2.24 8.24 -2.66
CA GLN A 44 -2.41 8.01 -4.10
C GLN A 44 -1.28 7.14 -4.67
N ASP A 45 -0.04 7.32 -4.18
CA ASP A 45 1.11 6.51 -4.58
C ASP A 45 0.93 5.05 -4.16
N ILE A 46 0.34 4.79 -2.99
CA ILE A 46 0.03 3.43 -2.54
C ILE A 46 -0.96 2.76 -3.50
N VAL A 47 -1.98 3.49 -3.97
CA VAL A 47 -2.94 2.97 -4.96
C VAL A 47 -2.28 2.73 -6.31
N ALA A 48 -1.37 3.59 -6.75
CA ALA A 48 -0.70 3.49 -8.05
C ALA A 48 0.37 2.39 -8.07
N GLN A 49 1.27 2.39 -7.08
CA GLN A 49 2.47 1.55 -7.03
C GLN A 49 2.22 0.22 -6.31
N GLY A 50 1.25 0.20 -5.40
CA GLY A 50 0.88 -0.95 -4.60
C GLY A 50 1.35 -0.94 -3.16
N THR A 51 0.71 -1.82 -2.41
CA THR A 51 0.84 -1.94 -0.95
C THR A 51 2.09 -2.73 -0.56
N SER A 52 2.55 -2.53 0.68
CA SER A 52 3.60 -3.38 1.26
C SER A 52 3.19 -4.87 1.26
N ALA A 53 1.91 -5.18 1.48
CA ALA A 53 1.41 -6.56 1.44
C ALA A 53 1.59 -7.21 0.05
N GLU A 54 1.35 -6.47 -1.04
CA GLU A 54 1.60 -6.97 -2.40
C GLU A 54 3.09 -7.23 -2.63
N ARG A 55 3.97 -6.33 -2.19
CA ARG A 55 5.43 -6.54 -2.28
C ARG A 55 5.89 -7.75 -1.46
N GLN A 56 5.40 -7.90 -0.22
CA GLN A 56 5.70 -9.04 0.64
C GLN A 56 5.27 -10.37 0.01
N ARG A 57 4.05 -10.43 -0.54
CA ARG A 57 3.58 -11.61 -1.27
C ARG A 57 4.44 -11.91 -2.51
N ALA A 58 4.87 -10.88 -3.23
CA ALA A 58 5.74 -11.04 -4.39
C ALA A 58 7.13 -11.60 -4.00
N VAL A 59 7.72 -11.10 -2.91
CA VAL A 59 8.98 -11.62 -2.34
C VAL A 59 8.83 -13.09 -1.93
N TYR A 60 7.73 -13.41 -1.25
CA TYR A 60 7.46 -14.79 -0.84
C TYR A 60 7.31 -15.73 -2.04
N ALA A 61 6.46 -15.36 -3.00
CA ALA A 61 6.23 -16.16 -4.22
C ALA A 61 7.54 -16.35 -5.00
N LYS A 62 8.30 -15.28 -5.18
CA LYS A 62 9.60 -15.35 -5.85
C LYS A 62 10.58 -16.29 -5.13
N ALA A 63 10.65 -16.25 -3.80
CA ALA A 63 11.54 -17.14 -3.06
C ALA A 63 11.17 -18.61 -3.25
N LEU A 64 9.87 -18.94 -3.26
CA LEU A 64 9.40 -20.29 -3.57
C LEU A 64 9.73 -20.70 -5.02
N ASP A 65 9.52 -19.81 -5.99
CA ASP A 65 9.86 -20.05 -7.40
C ASP A 65 11.37 -20.28 -7.60
N ASP A 66 12.20 -19.63 -6.78
CA ASP A 66 13.65 -19.80 -6.75
C ASP A 66 14.09 -21.08 -5.98
N GLY A 67 13.15 -21.88 -5.46
CA GLY A 67 13.41 -23.18 -4.83
C GLY A 67 13.56 -23.16 -3.32
N ALA A 68 13.28 -22.04 -2.65
CA ALA A 68 13.30 -21.97 -1.19
C ALA A 68 12.15 -22.78 -0.57
N ASP A 69 12.36 -23.26 0.65
CA ASP A 69 11.26 -23.81 1.44
C ASP A 69 10.34 -22.68 2.01
N PRO A 70 9.13 -23.00 2.52
CA PRO A 70 8.23 -21.99 3.07
C PRO A 70 8.82 -21.14 4.20
N THR A 71 9.67 -21.70 5.05
CA THR A 71 10.33 -20.98 6.15
C THR A 71 11.40 -20.03 5.62
N GLU A 72 12.20 -20.47 4.65
CA GLU A 72 13.19 -19.66 3.97
C GLU A 72 12.54 -18.49 3.19
N ALA A 73 11.41 -18.74 2.54
CA ALA A 73 10.62 -17.72 1.87
C ALA A 73 10.08 -16.66 2.85
N LEU A 74 9.58 -17.07 4.03
CA LEU A 74 9.20 -16.13 5.08
C LEU A 74 10.39 -15.32 5.62
N ARG A 75 11.56 -15.96 5.78
CA ARG A 75 12.79 -15.23 6.15
C ARG A 75 13.18 -14.20 5.09
N ALA A 76 12.98 -14.51 3.81
CA ALA A 76 13.21 -13.54 2.72
C ALA A 76 12.28 -12.33 2.81
N VAL A 77 11.00 -12.53 3.15
CA VAL A 77 10.06 -11.43 3.42
C VAL A 77 10.54 -10.55 4.57
N VAL A 78 10.95 -11.14 5.70
CA VAL A 78 11.47 -10.38 6.85
C VAL A 78 12.71 -9.58 6.47
N ARG A 79 13.65 -10.16 5.72
CA ARG A 79 14.82 -9.42 5.21
C ARG A 79 14.41 -8.24 4.33
N SER A 80 13.42 -8.40 3.46
CA SER A 80 12.87 -7.31 2.64
C SER A 80 12.27 -6.21 3.51
N LEU A 81 11.51 -6.56 4.55
CA LEU A 81 10.92 -5.60 5.48
C LEU A 81 11.97 -4.81 6.26
N MET A 82 13.03 -5.48 6.71
CA MET A 82 14.15 -4.81 7.38
C MET A 82 14.81 -3.78 6.44
N ALA A 83 15.01 -4.14 5.17
CA ALA A 83 15.59 -3.22 4.18
C ALA A 83 14.66 -2.03 3.87
N GLU A 84 13.35 -2.27 3.70
CA GLU A 84 12.36 -1.20 3.52
C GLU A 84 12.30 -0.24 4.71
N PHE A 85 12.38 -0.76 5.95
CA PHE A 85 12.34 0.05 7.16
C PHE A 85 13.52 1.03 7.28
N THR A 86 14.68 0.67 6.72
CA THR A 86 15.87 1.53 6.75
C THR A 86 15.95 2.54 5.63
N GLN A 87 14.99 2.56 4.68
CA GLN A 87 15.00 3.52 3.58
C GLN A 87 14.79 4.95 4.10
N GLY A 88 15.53 5.90 3.53
CA GLY A 88 15.45 7.32 3.92
C GLY A 88 16.19 7.67 5.22
N LEU A 89 16.93 6.72 5.81
CA LEU A 89 17.87 6.94 6.89
C LEU A 89 19.29 7.11 6.31
N ASP A 90 19.53 8.25 5.65
CA ASP A 90 20.88 8.73 5.30
C ASP A 90 21.32 9.85 6.27
#